data_AF-A0A0B1Q5D2-F1
#
_entry.id   AF-A0A0B1Q5D2-F1
#
_cell.length_a   1.000
_cell.length_b   1.000
_cell.length_c   1.000
_cell.angle_alpha   90.00
_cell.angle_beta   90.00
_cell.angle_gamma   90.00
#
_symmetry.space_group_name_H-M   'P 1'
#
loop_
_entity.id
_entity.type
_entity.pdbx_description
1 polymer ?
#
loop_
_entity_poly.entity_id
_entity_poly.type
_entity_poly.pdbx_seq_one_letter_code
_entity_poly.pdbx_strand_id
1 'polypeptide(L)'
;MGSTVLYPALLHRFRGPDLDSAIAAEPVAIAGRIDNAFRRPGPGWSIFVEAQRSEAATYPDNPFPNAASGLVEEERKADFAEVGIHFVSDYFLTILYQPSAEDAARPETWLYEGLGQTAGCDRVGARLPLPGRATGFRKMPKPVYTSIE
;
A
#
# COMPACT_ATOMS: atom_id res chain seq x y z
N MET A 1 -2.15 -19.69 -20.57
CA MET A 1 -2.16 -18.22 -20.38
C MET A 1 -2.63 -17.96 -18.96
N GLY A 2 -1.75 -17.51 -18.07
CA GLY A 2 -2.10 -17.32 -16.65
C GLY A 2 -2.90 -16.02 -16.50
N SER A 3 -4.11 -16.11 -15.96
CA SER A 3 -4.86 -14.94 -15.52
C SER A 3 -4.17 -14.35 -14.29
N THR A 4 -3.56 -13.18 -14.43
CA THR A 4 -3.11 -12.41 -13.27
C THR A 4 -4.35 -11.82 -12.60
N VAL A 5 -4.80 -12.45 -11.52
CA VAL A 5 -5.83 -11.88 -10.64
C VAL A 5 -5.18 -10.69 -9.92
N LEU A 6 -5.59 -9.47 -10.27
CA LEU A 6 -5.20 -8.28 -9.54
C LEU A 6 -6.00 -8.22 -8.24
N TYR A 7 -5.31 -8.41 -7.12
CA TYR A 7 -5.94 -8.22 -5.82
C TYR A 7 -6.06 -6.73 -5.52
N PRO A 8 -7.17 -6.29 -4.91
CA PRO A 8 -7.35 -4.91 -4.54
C PRO A 8 -6.28 -4.50 -3.51
N ALA A 9 -5.61 -3.38 -3.79
CA ALA A 9 -4.73 -2.70 -2.86
C ALA A 9 -5.28 -1.31 -2.59
N LEU A 10 -5.35 -0.91 -1.32
CA LEU A 10 -5.72 0.44 -0.92
C LEU A 10 -4.45 1.22 -0.58
N LEU A 11 -4.23 2.34 -1.26
CA LEU A 11 -3.15 3.29 -0.99
C LEU A 11 -3.72 4.56 -0.36
N HIS A 12 -3.13 5.01 0.74
CA HIS A 12 -3.50 6.25 1.40
C HIS A 12 -2.26 7.06 1.80
N ARG A 13 -2.22 8.34 1.45
CA ARG A 13 -1.20 9.27 1.93
C ARG A 13 -1.63 9.86 3.26
N PHE A 14 -0.77 9.85 4.26
CA PHE A 14 -1.05 10.39 5.58
C PHE A 14 0.07 11.30 6.09
N ARG A 15 -0.23 12.08 7.13
CA ARG A 15 0.77 12.84 7.90
C ARG A 15 0.66 12.42 9.36
N GLY A 16 1.79 12.03 9.95
CA GLY A 16 1.87 11.76 11.38
C GLY A 16 1.80 13.05 12.20
N PRO A 17 1.37 12.97 13.47
CA PRO A 17 1.49 14.09 14.40
C PRO A 17 2.97 14.43 14.62
N ASP A 18 3.24 15.68 14.99
CA ASP A 18 4.60 16.13 15.31
C ASP A 18 5.07 15.49 16.63
N LEU A 19 5.99 14.53 16.51
CA LEU A 19 6.50 13.77 17.65
C LEU A 19 7.48 14.58 18.51
N ASP A 20 8.11 15.61 17.95
CA ASP A 20 9.05 16.46 18.70
C ASP A 20 8.30 17.39 19.67
N SER A 21 7.04 17.69 19.36
CA SER A 21 6.12 18.44 20.23
C SER A 21 5.24 17.55 21.12
N ALA A 22 5.29 16.23 20.96
CA ALA A 22 4.39 15.30 21.65
C ALA A 22 4.83 15.02 23.09
N ILE A 23 3.87 14.92 24.01
CA ILE A 23 4.16 14.43 25.37
C ILE A 23 4.36 12.91 25.35
N ALA A 24 5.13 12.36 26.28
CA ALA A 24 5.50 10.94 26.30
C ALA A 24 4.29 9.95 26.26
N ALA A 25 3.13 10.35 26.77
CA ALA A 25 1.92 9.53 26.77
C ALA A 25 1.22 9.44 25.40
N GLU A 26 1.39 10.43 24.53
CA GLU A 26 0.69 10.51 23.25
C GLU A 26 1.15 9.44 22.25
N PRO A 27 2.46 9.23 22.00
CA PRO A 27 2.93 8.17 21.11
C PRO A 27 2.49 6.77 21.56
N VAL A 28 2.47 6.53 22.87
CA VAL A 28 2.01 5.25 23.45
C VAL A 28 0.53 5.02 23.15
N ALA A 29 -0.31 6.04 23.34
CA ALA A 29 -1.73 5.95 23.04
C ALA A 29 -1.99 5.76 21.54
N ILE A 30 -1.22 6.43 20.66
CA ILE A 30 -1.32 6.30 19.21
C ILE A 30 -0.90 4.89 18.77
N ALA A 31 0.22 4.38 19.24
CA ALA A 31 0.70 3.04 18.94
C ALA A 31 -0.35 1.98 19.33
N GLY A 32 -0.94 2.09 20.53
CA GLY A 32 -1.99 1.17 20.95
C GLY A 32 -3.25 1.20 20.06
N ARG A 33 -3.63 2.39 19.56
CA ARG A 33 -4.74 2.52 18.59
C ARG A 33 -4.41 1.87 17.26
N ILE A 34 -3.19 2.04 16.77
CA ILE A 34 -2.69 1.44 15.53
C ILE A 34 -2.65 -0.08 15.65
N ASP A 35 -2.08 -0.62 16.74
CA ASP A 35 -2.03 -2.05 17.01
C ASP A 35 -3.43 -2.67 17.08
N ASN A 36 -4.38 -1.96 17.68
CA ASN A 36 -5.78 -2.41 17.71
C ASN A 36 -6.45 -2.34 16.34
N ALA A 37 -6.10 -1.37 15.50
CA ALA A 37 -6.62 -1.28 14.13
C ALA A 37 -6.09 -2.41 13.25
N PHE A 38 -4.78 -2.71 13.33
CA PHE A 38 -4.13 -3.74 12.53
C PHE A 38 -4.49 -5.17 12.91
N ARG A 39 -5.06 -5.41 14.10
CA ARG A 39 -5.58 -6.72 14.49
C ARG A 39 -6.93 -7.08 13.88
N ARG A 40 -7.71 -6.09 13.42
CA ARG A 40 -9.08 -6.28 12.90
C ARG A 40 -9.19 -7.01 11.55
N PRO A 41 -8.29 -6.81 10.56
CA PRO A 41 -8.47 -7.37 9.23
C PRO A 41 -8.43 -8.90 9.16
N GLY A 42 -7.79 -9.55 10.14
CA GLY A 42 -7.62 -11.01 10.15
C GLY A 42 -6.50 -11.49 9.23
N PRO A 43 -6.38 -12.81 9.02
CA PRO A 43 -5.33 -13.41 8.20
C PRO A 43 -5.46 -13.06 6.71
N GLY A 44 -4.34 -13.06 5.98
CA GLY A 44 -4.30 -12.77 4.54
C GLY A 44 -4.12 -11.28 4.21
N TRP A 45 -4.12 -10.39 5.19
CA TRP A 45 -3.81 -8.98 4.97
C TRP A 45 -2.32 -8.69 5.15
N SER A 46 -1.79 -7.85 4.26
CA SER A 46 -0.45 -7.28 4.33
C SER A 46 -0.55 -5.76 4.40
N ILE A 47 0.26 -5.16 5.25
CA ILE A 47 0.31 -3.71 5.46
C ILE A 47 1.73 -3.23 5.18
N PHE A 48 1.87 -2.18 4.39
CA PHE A 48 3.15 -1.54 4.07
C PHE A 48 3.07 -0.07 4.45
N VAL A 49 4.13 0.43 5.09
CA VAL A 49 4.29 1.84 5.42
C VAL A 49 5.56 2.32 4.75
N GLU A 50 5.44 3.35 3.93
CA GLU A 50 6.55 3.94 3.19
C GLU A 50 6.74 5.39 3.60
N ALA A 51 8.01 5.81 3.72
CA ALA A 51 8.40 7.20 3.88
C ALA A 51 9.26 7.57 2.67
N GLN A 52 8.74 8.45 1.82
CA GLN A 52 9.44 8.93 0.64
C GLN A 52 9.96 10.33 0.91
N ARG A 53 11.29 10.49 0.91
CA ARG A 53 11.95 11.77 1.07
C ARG A 53 12.16 12.38 -0.31
N SER A 54 11.65 13.58 -0.51
CA SER A 54 11.83 14.37 -1.73
C SER A 54 12.52 15.69 -1.38
N GLU A 55 13.27 16.23 -2.34
CA GLU A 55 13.78 17.59 -2.21
C GLU A 55 12.61 18.57 -2.07
N ALA A 56 12.75 19.53 -1.15
CA ALA A 56 11.72 20.53 -0.96
C ALA A 56 11.61 21.40 -2.22
N ALA A 57 10.50 21.27 -2.95
CA ALA A 57 10.38 21.84 -4.29
C ALA A 57 10.48 23.37 -4.31
N THR A 58 9.57 24.06 -3.62
CA THR A 58 9.52 25.52 -3.60
C THR A 58 8.81 25.96 -2.34
N TYR A 59 9.33 27.02 -1.75
CA TYR A 59 8.71 27.66 -0.61
C TYR A 59 7.38 28.32 -1.01
N PRO A 60 6.26 28.08 -0.31
CA PRO A 60 4.97 28.61 -0.70
C PRO A 60 4.87 30.12 -0.46
N ASP A 61 4.23 30.84 -1.40
CA ASP A 61 3.84 32.23 -1.18
C ASP A 61 2.62 32.29 -0.26
N ASN A 62 2.78 32.86 0.94
CA ASN A 62 1.71 33.03 1.90
C ASN A 62 1.60 34.50 2.35
N PRO A 63 0.43 35.15 2.26
CA PRO A 63 0.27 36.52 2.73
C PRO A 63 0.19 36.57 4.27
N PHE A 64 0.99 37.44 4.89
CA PHE A 64 0.98 37.68 6.33
C PHE A 64 0.22 38.97 6.68
N PRO A 65 -0.65 38.95 7.72
CA PRO A 65 -1.54 40.07 8.02
C PRO A 65 -0.86 41.26 8.71
N ASN A 66 0.37 41.12 9.18
CA ASN A 66 1.09 42.18 9.88
C ASN A 66 2.58 42.20 9.50
N ALA A 67 3.21 43.38 9.66
CA ALA A 67 4.59 43.61 9.27
C ALA A 67 5.60 42.78 10.07
N ALA A 68 5.33 42.49 11.35
CA ALA A 68 6.23 41.69 12.18
C ALA A 68 6.30 40.22 11.69
N SER A 69 5.16 39.62 11.38
CA SER A 69 5.09 38.28 10.78
C SER A 69 5.68 38.26 9.37
N GLY A 70 5.55 39.36 8.62
CA GLY A 70 6.21 39.52 7.32
C GLY A 70 7.74 39.48 7.43
N LEU A 71 8.34 40.16 8.42
CA LEU A 71 9.79 40.12 8.63
C LEU A 71 10.29 38.69 8.95
N VAL A 72 9.57 37.96 9.82
CA VAL A 72 9.91 36.57 10.15
C VAL A 72 9.81 35.67 8.92
N GLU A 73 8.83 35.90 8.04
CA GLU A 73 8.68 35.12 6.82
C GLU A 73 9.82 35.37 5.82
N GLU A 74 10.32 36.61 5.70
CA GLU A 74 11.43 36.92 4.80
C GLU A 74 12.74 36.27 5.27
N GLU A 75 13.00 36.24 6.58
CA GLU A 75 14.12 35.45 7.15
C GLU A 75 13.94 33.96 6.85
N ARG A 76 12.74 33.41 7.07
CA ARG A 76 12.43 32.00 6.81
C ARG A 76 12.58 31.62 5.33
N LYS A 77 12.26 32.54 4.41
CA LYS A 77 12.52 32.40 2.96
C LYS A 77 14.01 32.44 2.64
N ALA A 78 14.75 33.35 3.26
CA ALA A 78 16.20 33.46 3.07
C ALA A 78 16.92 32.19 3.51
N ASP A 79 16.55 31.63 4.67
CA ASP A 79 17.05 30.34 5.17
C ASP A 79 16.68 29.17 4.22
N PHE A 80 15.50 29.24 3.59
CA PHE A 80 15.07 28.22 2.63
C PHE A 80 15.84 28.28 1.30
N ALA A 81 16.36 29.45 0.91
CA ALA A 81 17.01 29.66 -0.38
C ALA A 81 18.36 28.94 -0.53
N GLU A 82 18.92 28.40 0.56
CA GLU A 82 20.12 27.58 0.51
C GLU A 82 19.81 26.21 -0.14
N VAL A 83 20.48 25.94 -1.26
CA VAL A 83 20.21 24.80 -2.14
C VAL A 83 20.70 23.49 -1.51
N GLY A 84 19.85 22.46 -1.50
CA GLY A 84 20.25 21.08 -1.16
C GLY A 84 20.15 20.70 0.32
N ILE A 85 19.66 21.58 1.19
CA ILE A 85 19.51 21.30 2.63
C ILE A 85 18.07 20.97 3.06
N HIS A 86 17.08 21.21 2.20
CA HIS A 86 15.66 21.07 2.55
C HIS A 86 15.02 19.86 1.89
N PHE A 87 14.40 19.00 2.71
CA PHE A 87 13.69 17.81 2.25
C PHE A 87 12.33 17.69 2.93
N VAL A 88 11.37 17.13 2.20
CA VAL A 88 10.03 16.82 2.71
C VAL A 88 9.82 15.30 2.64
N SER A 89 9.31 14.73 3.73
CA SER A 89 8.91 13.32 3.77
C SER A 89 7.40 13.19 3.58
N ASP A 90 6.98 12.48 2.53
CA ASP A 90 5.61 12.02 2.35
C ASP A 90 5.47 10.59 2.88
N TYR A 91 4.35 10.29 3.57
CA TYR A 91 4.10 8.98 4.14
C TYR A 91 2.91 8.29 3.47
N PHE A 92 3.10 7.02 3.12
CA PHE A 92 2.10 6.23 2.43
C PHE A 92 1.79 4.95 3.22
N LEU A 93 0.51 4.62 3.31
CA LEU A 93 -0.01 3.40 3.87
C LEU A 93 -0.65 2.58 2.75
N THR A 94 -0.15 1.37 2.54
CA THR A 94 -0.70 0.42 1.57
C THR A 94 -1.26 -0.78 2.30
N ILE A 95 -2.52 -1.11 2.04
CA ILE A 95 -3.21 -2.30 2.57
C ILE A 95 -3.53 -3.22 1.41
N LEU A 96 -3.04 -4.46 1.47
CA LEU A 96 -3.19 -5.47 0.42
C LEU A 96 -3.83 -6.74 1.00
N TYR A 97 -4.84 -7.27 0.31
CA TYR A 97 -5.37 -8.60 0.60
C TYR A 97 -4.72 -9.65 -0.30
N GLN A 98 -4.19 -10.71 0.31
CA GLN A 98 -3.61 -11.88 -0.32
C GLN A 98 -4.41 -13.12 0.11
N PRO A 99 -5.34 -13.62 -0.70
CA PRO A 99 -6.07 -14.83 -0.38
C PRO A 99 -5.15 -16.04 -0.35
N SER A 100 -5.50 -17.01 0.49
CA SER A 100 -4.81 -18.30 0.53
C SER A 100 -4.96 -19.01 -0.82
N ALA A 101 -4.04 -19.92 -1.16
CA ALA A 101 -4.08 -20.64 -2.44
C ALA A 101 -5.38 -21.44 -2.64
N GLU A 102 -5.99 -21.92 -1.55
CA GLU A 102 -7.27 -22.65 -1.58
C GLU A 102 -8.46 -21.68 -1.80
N ASP A 103 -8.42 -20.50 -1.20
CA ASP A 103 -9.47 -19.48 -1.37
C ASP A 103 -9.40 -18.77 -2.72
N ALA A 104 -8.20 -18.63 -3.29
CA ALA A 104 -8.02 -18.16 -4.65
C ALA A 104 -8.57 -19.16 -5.69
N ALA A 105 -8.62 -20.45 -5.35
CA ALA A 105 -9.10 -21.52 -6.23
C ALA A 105 -10.64 -21.69 -6.28
N ARG A 106 -11.33 -21.20 -5.26
CA ARG A 106 -12.80 -21.23 -5.18
C ARG A 106 -13.51 -20.33 -6.22
N PRO A 107 -13.12 -19.06 -6.42
CA PRO A 107 -13.77 -18.22 -7.43
C PRO A 107 -13.48 -18.69 -8.86
N GLU A 108 -12.31 -19.25 -9.14
CA GLU A 108 -12.03 -19.86 -10.46
C GLU A 108 -12.94 -21.07 -10.70
N THR A 109 -13.12 -21.95 -9.70
CA THR A 109 -14.03 -23.11 -9.82
C THR A 109 -15.48 -22.68 -10.08
N TRP A 110 -15.99 -21.66 -9.38
CA TRP A 110 -17.33 -21.10 -9.64
C TRP A 110 -17.48 -20.50 -11.05
N LEU A 111 -16.45 -19.81 -11.54
CA LEU A 111 -16.45 -19.19 -12.87
C LEU A 111 -16.42 -20.24 -14.00
N TYR A 112 -15.76 -21.38 -13.79
CA TYR A 112 -15.70 -22.47 -14.76
C TYR A 112 -16.91 -23.44 -14.66
N GLU A 113 -17.48 -23.67 -13.48
CA GLU A 113 -18.62 -24.59 -13.29
C GLU A 113 -19.99 -23.96 -13.66
N GLY A 114 -20.11 -22.62 -13.64
CA GLY A 114 -21.36 -21.91 -13.94
C GLY A 114 -21.80 -21.88 -15.41
N LEU A 115 -20.95 -22.32 -16.36
CA LEU A 115 -21.29 -22.39 -17.80
C LEU A 115 -21.79 -23.77 -18.25
N GLY A 116 -21.88 -24.76 -17.35
CA GLY A 116 -22.23 -26.13 -17.68
C GLY A 116 -23.72 -26.51 -17.56
N GLN A 117 -24.59 -25.60 -17.11
CA GLN A 117 -26.01 -25.90 -16.86
C GLN A 117 -26.94 -25.14 -17.81
N THR A 118 -26.75 -25.31 -19.12
CA THR A 118 -27.86 -25.21 -20.08
C THR A 118 -27.72 -26.28 -21.17
N ALA A 119 -28.84 -26.93 -21.47
CA ALA A 119 -29.09 -27.91 -22.53
C ALA A 119 -28.58 -29.35 -22.30
N GLY A 120 -29.54 -30.26 -22.10
CA GLY A 120 -29.31 -31.70 -22.20
C GLY A 120 -29.05 -32.15 -23.65
N CYS A 121 -28.20 -33.15 -23.80
CA CYS A 121 -28.19 -34.09 -24.90
C CYS A 121 -27.39 -35.33 -24.48
N ASP A 122 -28.02 -36.50 -24.53
CA ASP A 122 -27.39 -37.81 -24.32
C ASP A 122 -26.14 -37.98 -25.19
N ARG A 123 -24.99 -38.34 -24.59
CA ARG A 123 -23.96 -39.16 -25.25
C ARG A 123 -23.20 -40.06 -24.26
N VAL A 124 -23.15 -41.32 -24.66
CA VAL A 124 -22.50 -42.48 -24.05
C VAL A 124 -20.97 -42.32 -23.98
N GLY A 125 -20.37 -42.72 -22.86
CA GLY A 125 -19.04 -43.36 -22.75
C GLY A 125 -17.78 -42.53 -23.09
N ALA A 126 -16.99 -42.18 -22.07
CA ALA A 126 -15.54 -42.45 -21.97
C ALA A 126 -14.93 -41.69 -20.78
N ARG A 127 -14.34 -42.46 -19.85
CA ARG A 127 -13.44 -41.95 -18.80
C ARG A 127 -12.07 -41.69 -19.43
N LEU A 128 -11.60 -40.44 -19.42
CA LEU A 128 -10.23 -40.06 -19.80
C LEU A 128 -9.46 -39.57 -18.54
N PRO A 129 -8.16 -39.88 -18.36
CA PRO A 129 -7.44 -39.60 -17.14
C PRO A 129 -6.89 -38.16 -17.11
N LEU A 130 -6.84 -37.58 -15.91
CA LEU A 130 -6.27 -36.26 -15.65
C LEU A 130 -4.73 -36.28 -15.81
N PRO A 131 -4.11 -35.29 -16.50
CA PRO A 131 -2.66 -35.16 -16.51
C PRO A 131 -2.14 -34.34 -15.32
N GLY A 132 -1.21 -34.95 -14.58
CA GLY A 132 0.08 -34.36 -14.17
C GLY A 132 0.07 -33.04 -13.39
N ARG A 133 0.29 -33.16 -12.07
CA ARG A 133 0.70 -32.10 -11.13
C ARG A 133 1.98 -31.40 -11.62
N ALA A 134 1.86 -30.15 -12.11
CA ALA A 134 3.02 -29.31 -12.42
C ALA A 134 3.43 -28.49 -11.20
N THR A 135 4.40 -29.02 -10.46
CA THR A 135 5.14 -28.32 -9.41
C THR A 135 5.95 -27.18 -10.06
N GLY A 136 5.58 -25.94 -9.77
CA GLY A 136 6.25 -24.77 -10.36
C GLY A 136 5.98 -23.50 -9.59
N PHE A 137 6.45 -23.43 -8.35
CA PHE A 137 6.59 -22.15 -7.65
C PHE A 137 7.58 -21.27 -8.43
N ARG A 138 7.07 -20.36 -9.27
CA ARG A 138 7.87 -19.28 -9.82
C ARG A 138 8.14 -18.27 -8.71
N LYS A 139 9.39 -18.21 -8.27
CA LYS A 139 9.95 -17.22 -7.38
C LYS A 139 9.60 -15.81 -7.92
N MET A 140 8.85 -15.05 -7.14
CA MET A 140 8.59 -13.63 -7.43
C MET A 140 9.94 -12.88 -7.51
N PRO A 141 10.13 -11.95 -8.45
CA PRO A 141 11.29 -11.07 -8.44
C PRO A 141 11.29 -10.28 -7.14
N LYS A 142 12.44 -10.24 -6.45
CA LYS A 142 12.60 -9.43 -5.24
C LYS A 142 12.37 -7.96 -5.59
N PRO A 143 11.67 -7.18 -4.74
CA PRO A 143 11.63 -5.73 -4.93
C PRO A 143 13.06 -5.20 -4.88
N VAL A 144 13.46 -4.52 -5.95
CA VAL A 144 14.73 -3.80 -6.00
C VAL A 144 14.50 -2.50 -5.23
N TYR A 145 14.98 -2.47 -3.99
CA TYR A 145 15.15 -1.21 -3.28
C TYR A 145 16.33 -0.49 -3.93
N THR A 146 16.05 0.56 -4.69
CA THR A 146 17.10 1.50 -5.08
C THR A 146 17.36 2.35 -3.85
N SER A 147 18.51 2.15 -3.21
CA SER A 147 19.03 3.11 -2.25
C SER A 147 19.22 4.43 -3.00
N ILE A 148 18.44 5.44 -2.62
CA ILE A 148 18.75 6.82 -2.95
C ILE A 148 19.72 7.26 -1.85
N GLU A 149 20.98 7.47 -2.24
CA GLU A 149 22.02 8.09 -1.42
C GLU A 149 21.64 9.53 -1.04
#